data_AF-A0A544ZJV0-F1
#
_entry.id   AF-A0A544ZJV0-F1
#
_cell.length_a   1.000
_cell.length_b   1.000
_cell.length_c   1.000
_cell.angle_alpha   90.00
_cell.angle_beta   90.00
_cell.angle_gamma   90.00
#
_symmetry.space_group_name_H-M   'P 1'
#
loop_
_entity.id
_entity.type
_entity.pdbx_description
1 polymer ?
#
loop_
_entity_poly.entity_id
_entity_poly.type
_entity_poly.pdbx_seq_one_letter_code
_entity_poly.pdbx_strand_id
1 'polypeptide(L)'
;MRTGWIAAGAALTVSAVVAMALAAWSEIRVPHASDFSFPGSYRSSVLDQSGTETRTVTYAVTTSRIIVDARGRVDVRVAPGVPGRLSVKRETTWHGGPPSMSETWESGKTLRVEVTCSRDLGRVDAGCRTVYTLSAPPGVGVLVMTPDWTMPCPPATAEVTCGSASRDPS
;
A
#
# COMPACT_ATOMS: atom_id res chain seq x y z
N MET A 1 34.40 8.02 69.74
CA MET A 1 34.99 8.59 68.49
C MET A 1 35.19 7.57 67.37
N ARG A 2 35.45 6.28 67.66
CA ARG A 2 35.77 5.25 66.64
C ARG A 2 34.58 4.82 65.75
N THR A 3 33.35 4.83 66.28
CA THR A 3 32.12 4.46 65.55
C THR A 3 31.60 5.52 64.58
N GLY A 4 31.94 6.80 64.80
CA GLY A 4 31.50 7.91 63.95
C GLY A 4 32.10 7.87 62.55
N TRP A 5 33.37 7.49 62.43
CA TRP A 5 34.04 7.36 61.13
C TRP A 5 33.55 6.16 60.31
N ILE A 6 33.16 5.06 60.98
CA ILE A 6 32.60 3.88 60.31
C ILE A 6 31.20 4.18 59.80
N ALA A 7 30.37 4.85 60.59
CA ALA A 7 29.04 5.30 60.16
C ALA A 7 29.11 6.31 59.01
N ALA A 8 30.07 7.25 59.07
CA ALA A 8 30.31 8.19 57.98
C ALA A 8 30.79 7.51 56.69
N GLY A 9 31.68 6.52 56.80
CA GLY A 9 32.14 5.72 55.67
C GLY A 9 31.01 4.90 55.03
N ALA A 10 30.16 4.27 55.84
CA ALA A 10 29.01 3.51 55.37
C ALA A 10 27.95 4.42 54.72
N ALA A 11 27.72 5.61 55.26
CA ALA A 11 26.80 6.58 54.67
C ALA A 11 27.30 7.06 53.29
N LEU A 12 28.61 7.27 53.14
CA LEU A 12 29.22 7.66 51.87
C LEU A 12 29.12 6.57 50.81
N THR A 13 29.35 5.30 51.16
CA THR A 13 29.23 4.20 50.20
C THR A 13 27.80 3.99 49.75
N VAL A 14 26.82 4.04 50.67
CA VAL A 14 25.39 3.98 50.32
C VAL A 14 25.01 5.13 49.39
N SER A 15 25.47 6.35 49.69
CA SER A 15 25.21 7.52 48.86
C SER A 15 25.81 7.40 47.45
N ALA A 16 27.04 6.88 47.35
CA ALA A 16 27.70 6.66 46.07
C ALA A 16 26.98 5.59 45.22
N VAL A 17 26.56 4.49 45.85
CA VAL A 17 25.80 3.42 45.16
C VAL A 17 24.44 3.94 44.70
N VAL A 18 23.74 4.71 45.53
CA VAL A 18 22.46 5.33 45.15
C VAL A 18 22.65 6.33 44.01
N ALA A 19 23.70 7.16 44.04
CA ALA A 19 24.00 8.10 42.97
C ALA A 19 24.34 7.39 41.65
N MET A 20 25.14 6.31 41.68
CA MET A 20 25.44 5.50 40.49
C MET A 20 24.21 4.77 39.97
N ALA A 21 23.37 4.22 40.86
CA ALA A 21 22.13 3.55 40.49
C ALA A 21 21.13 4.54 39.85
N LEU A 22 21.03 5.77 40.37
CA LEU A 22 20.21 6.83 39.79
C LEU A 22 20.77 7.32 38.45
N ALA A 23 22.09 7.45 38.32
CA ALA A 23 22.73 7.82 37.05
C ALA A 23 22.48 6.75 35.97
N ALA A 24 22.70 5.48 36.30
CA ALA A 24 22.41 4.36 35.39
C ALA A 24 20.90 4.27 35.05
N TRP A 25 20.02 4.49 36.03
CA TRP A 25 18.58 4.57 35.77
C TRP A 25 18.22 5.77 34.90
N SER A 26 18.91 6.90 35.01
CA SER A 26 18.67 8.06 34.14
C SER A 26 19.12 7.78 32.71
N GLU A 27 20.20 7.03 32.49
CA GLU A 27 20.59 6.60 31.15
C GLU A 27 19.62 5.57 30.57
N ILE A 28 19.11 4.64 31.38
CA ILE A 28 18.16 3.60 30.94
C ILE A 28 16.76 4.18 30.71
N ARG A 29 16.32 5.14 31.53
CA ARG A 29 14.96 5.70 31.51
C ARG A 29 14.85 7.02 30.72
N VAL A 30 15.96 7.59 30.27
CA VAL A 30 15.99 8.65 29.26
C VAL A 30 16.44 8.04 27.92
N PRO A 31 15.56 7.29 27.22
CA PRO A 31 15.75 7.07 25.79
C PRO A 31 15.57 8.42 25.09
N HIS A 32 16.65 9.20 24.95
CA HIS A 32 16.76 10.36 24.05
C HIS A 32 15.52 11.30 23.98
N ALA A 33 14.82 11.52 25.09
CA ALA A 33 13.55 12.26 25.07
C ALA A 33 13.73 13.77 24.87
N SER A 34 14.97 14.28 24.93
CA SER A 34 15.28 15.70 24.74
C SER A 34 16.19 16.00 23.55
N ASP A 35 16.66 14.99 22.78
CA ASP A 35 17.51 15.20 21.60
C ASP A 35 16.91 14.67 20.28
N PHE A 36 15.66 14.19 20.30
CA PHE A 36 14.87 14.00 19.09
C PHE A 36 13.62 14.89 19.09
N SER A 37 13.82 16.18 19.31
CA SER A 37 12.96 17.14 18.62
C SER A 37 13.36 17.11 17.16
N PHE A 38 12.81 16.18 16.38
CA PHE A 38 12.76 16.35 14.93
C PHE A 38 11.90 17.60 14.67
N PRO A 39 12.49 18.74 14.30
CA PRO A 39 11.72 19.90 13.94
C PRO A 39 11.19 19.62 12.54
N GLY A 40 9.91 19.26 12.48
CA GLY A 40 9.23 18.98 11.22
C GLY A 40 9.49 17.57 10.71
N SER A 41 8.40 16.90 10.34
CA SER A 41 8.44 15.97 9.24
C SER A 41 9.19 16.65 8.10
N TYR A 42 10.43 16.23 7.83
CA TYR A 42 10.98 16.41 6.51
C TYR A 42 10.09 15.58 5.58
N ARG A 43 8.99 16.17 5.10
CA ARG A 43 8.64 16.02 3.69
C ARG A 43 9.85 16.59 2.97
N SER A 44 10.92 15.80 2.85
CA SER A 44 12.04 16.18 2.04
C SER A 44 11.47 16.31 0.65
N SER A 45 11.40 17.53 0.13
CA SER A 45 11.17 17.82 -1.29
C SER A 45 12.28 17.27 -2.19
N VAL A 46 13.18 16.44 -1.64
CA VAL A 46 14.38 15.86 -2.25
C VAL A 46 14.26 14.34 -2.42
N LEU A 47 13.43 13.64 -1.63
CA LEU A 47 13.20 12.20 -1.78
C LEU A 47 11.83 11.98 -2.43
N ASP A 48 11.83 11.69 -3.74
CA ASP A 48 10.65 11.20 -4.44
C ASP A 48 10.44 9.74 -4.06
N GLN A 49 9.53 9.49 -3.12
CA GLN A 49 9.17 8.13 -2.72
C GLN A 49 8.19 7.59 -3.75
N SER A 50 8.61 6.59 -4.51
CA SER A 50 7.74 5.80 -5.39
C SER A 50 7.52 4.40 -4.81
N GLY A 51 6.29 3.91 -4.92
CA GLY A 51 5.90 2.56 -4.54
C GLY A 51 5.40 1.79 -5.74
N THR A 52 5.69 0.50 -5.79
CA THR A 52 5.08 -0.42 -6.76
C THR A 52 4.65 -1.69 -6.05
N GLU A 53 3.38 -2.06 -6.18
CA GLU A 53 2.83 -3.31 -5.67
C GLU A 53 2.31 -4.15 -6.83
N THR A 54 2.76 -5.39 -6.91
CA THR A 54 2.24 -6.38 -7.85
C THR A 54 1.59 -7.52 -7.10
N ARG A 55 0.34 -7.83 -7.46
CA ARG A 55 -0.41 -8.97 -6.91
C ARG A 55 -0.98 -9.79 -8.05
N THR A 56 -0.72 -11.10 -8.03
CA THR A 56 -1.30 -12.04 -9.00
C THR A 56 -2.13 -13.07 -8.27
N VAL A 57 -3.39 -13.24 -8.69
CA VAL A 57 -4.30 -14.25 -8.15
C VAL A 57 -4.85 -15.07 -9.30
N THR A 58 -4.95 -16.39 -9.11
CA THR A 58 -5.50 -17.30 -10.11
C THR A 58 -6.77 -17.96 -9.56
N TYR A 59 -7.82 -17.94 -10.38
CA TYR A 59 -9.14 -18.48 -10.07
C TYR A 59 -9.49 -19.59 -11.05
N ALA A 60 -10.24 -20.58 -10.58
CA ALA A 60 -10.96 -21.49 -11.48
C ALA A 60 -12.18 -20.74 -12.04
N VAL A 61 -12.38 -20.78 -13.36
CA VAL A 61 -13.51 -20.09 -14.00
C VAL A 61 -14.47 -21.08 -14.62
N THR A 62 -15.75 -20.93 -14.26
CA THR A 62 -16.85 -21.77 -14.76
C THR A 62 -17.89 -20.95 -15.53
N THR A 63 -17.78 -19.62 -15.50
CA THR A 63 -18.64 -18.70 -16.24
C THR A 63 -18.09 -18.39 -17.62
N SER A 64 -18.98 -18.17 -18.59
CA SER A 64 -18.63 -17.72 -19.95
C SER A 64 -18.38 -16.21 -20.03
N ARG A 65 -18.66 -15.46 -18.96
CA ARG A 65 -18.48 -14.00 -18.93
C ARG A 65 -17.99 -13.52 -17.57
N ILE A 66 -17.00 -12.63 -17.59
CA ILE A 66 -16.46 -11.91 -16.44
C ILE A 66 -16.73 -10.41 -16.62
N ILE A 67 -17.13 -9.76 -15.54
CA ILE A 67 -17.38 -8.32 -15.52
C ILE A 67 -16.34 -7.68 -14.60
N VAL A 68 -15.68 -6.63 -15.08
CA VAL A 68 -14.76 -5.80 -14.30
C VAL A 68 -15.42 -4.45 -14.12
N ASP A 69 -15.91 -4.16 -12.93
CA ASP A 69 -16.47 -2.86 -12.53
C ASP A 69 -15.35 -2.06 -11.87
N ALA A 70 -14.75 -1.15 -12.64
CA ALA A 70 -13.58 -0.38 -12.27
C ALA A 70 -13.95 1.08 -11.99
N ARG A 71 -13.56 1.58 -10.82
CA ARG A 71 -13.76 2.96 -10.38
C ARG A 71 -12.44 3.63 -10.04
N GLY A 72 -12.27 4.87 -10.49
CA GLY A 72 -11.06 5.66 -10.29
C GLY A 72 -10.00 5.41 -11.36
N ARG A 73 -8.71 5.60 -11.01
CA ARG A 73 -7.59 5.52 -11.96
C ARG A 73 -7.14 4.07 -12.18
N VAL A 74 -7.95 3.33 -12.93
CA VAL A 74 -7.73 1.91 -13.23
C VAL A 74 -7.70 1.68 -14.74
N ASP A 75 -6.65 1.03 -15.22
CA ASP A 75 -6.57 0.49 -16.57
C ASP A 75 -6.84 -1.01 -16.56
N VAL A 76 -7.59 -1.49 -17.54
CA VAL A 76 -7.91 -2.91 -17.67
C VAL A 76 -7.39 -3.43 -19.00
N ARG A 77 -6.57 -4.47 -18.90
CA ARG A 77 -5.98 -5.20 -20.01
C ARG A 77 -6.45 -6.65 -19.97
N VAL A 78 -6.65 -7.22 -21.14
CA VAL A 78 -7.01 -8.63 -21.31
C VAL A 78 -5.96 -9.32 -22.13
N ALA A 79 -5.45 -10.43 -21.62
CA ALA A 79 -4.48 -11.28 -22.27
C ALA A 79 -5.05 -12.70 -22.47
N PRO A 80 -4.50 -13.48 -23.41
CA PRO A 80 -4.85 -14.89 -23.52
C PRO A 80 -4.45 -15.66 -22.24
N GLY A 81 -5.36 -16.47 -21.73
CA GLY A 81 -5.17 -17.33 -20.57
C GLY A 81 -5.24 -18.83 -20.90
N VAL A 82 -5.08 -19.66 -19.87
CA VAL A 82 -5.11 -21.12 -19.97
C VAL A 82 -6.53 -21.62 -19.73
N PRO A 83 -7.05 -22.62 -20.49
CA PRO A 83 -8.38 -23.18 -20.29
C PRO A 83 -8.72 -23.48 -18.82
N GLY A 84 -9.92 -23.08 -18.39
CA GLY A 84 -10.44 -23.28 -17.03
C GLY A 84 -9.83 -22.40 -15.94
N ARG A 85 -8.87 -21.52 -16.26
CA ARG A 85 -8.21 -20.62 -15.30
C ARG A 85 -8.27 -19.17 -15.73
N LEU A 86 -8.66 -18.31 -14.79
CA LEU A 86 -8.57 -16.86 -14.91
C LEU A 86 -7.45 -16.38 -14.00
N SER A 87 -6.42 -15.75 -14.58
CA SER A 87 -5.38 -15.09 -13.78
C SER A 87 -5.60 -13.58 -13.81
N VAL A 88 -5.60 -12.96 -12.65
CA VAL A 88 -5.72 -11.51 -12.48
C VAL A 88 -4.42 -11.01 -11.89
N LYS A 89 -3.66 -10.26 -12.69
CA LYS A 89 -2.48 -9.53 -12.25
C LYS A 89 -2.87 -8.07 -12.04
N ARG A 90 -2.62 -7.56 -10.84
CA ARG A 90 -2.73 -6.15 -10.48
C ARG A 90 -1.33 -5.60 -10.31
N GLU A 91 -1.07 -4.47 -10.94
CA GLU A 91 0.16 -3.70 -10.81
C GLU A 91 -0.20 -2.26 -10.50
N THR A 92 0.17 -1.79 -9.31
CA THR A 92 -0.14 -0.44 -8.85
C THR A 92 1.15 0.32 -8.62
N THR A 93 1.27 1.49 -9.24
CA THR A 93 2.36 2.45 -9.02
C THR A 93 1.79 3.71 -8.38
N TRP A 94 2.55 4.33 -7.48
CA TRP A 94 2.19 5.61 -6.85
C TRP A 94 3.43 6.36 -6.37
N HIS A 95 3.28 7.66 -6.17
CA HIS A 95 4.26 8.53 -5.52
C HIS A 95 3.71 9.05 -4.18
N GLY A 96 4.57 9.17 -3.18
CA GLY A 96 4.21 9.56 -1.83
C GLY A 96 3.46 8.46 -1.08
N GLY A 97 2.25 8.78 -0.62
CA GLY A 97 1.43 7.86 0.19
C GLY A 97 0.77 6.74 -0.64
N PRO A 98 0.62 5.53 -0.08
CA PRO A 98 -0.06 4.43 -0.78
C PRO A 98 -1.52 4.81 -1.10
N PRO A 99 -2.05 4.40 -2.26
CA PRO A 99 -3.45 4.59 -2.61
C PRO A 99 -4.35 3.66 -1.77
N SER A 100 -5.57 4.10 -1.51
CA SER A 100 -6.60 3.24 -0.91
C SER A 100 -7.23 2.38 -2.01
N MET A 101 -7.33 1.07 -1.77
CA MET A 101 -7.88 0.12 -2.72
C MET A 101 -8.92 -0.78 -2.07
N SER A 102 -10.02 -1.02 -2.78
CA SER A 102 -11.01 -2.03 -2.47
C SER A 102 -11.16 -2.98 -3.66
N GLU A 103 -11.10 -4.27 -3.40
CA GLU A 103 -11.24 -5.32 -4.40
C GLU A 103 -12.18 -6.39 -3.87
N THR A 104 -13.29 -6.66 -4.56
CA THR A 104 -14.30 -7.63 -4.12
C THR A 104 -14.88 -8.38 -5.31
N TRP A 105 -15.12 -9.67 -5.11
CA TRP A 105 -15.82 -10.52 -6.07
C TRP A 105 -17.28 -10.67 -5.69
N GLU A 106 -18.17 -10.26 -6.59
CA GLU A 106 -19.60 -10.50 -6.45
C GLU A 106 -20.05 -11.67 -7.32
N SER A 107 -20.76 -12.59 -6.67
CA SER A 107 -21.33 -13.79 -7.30
C SER A 107 -20.33 -14.61 -8.13
N GLY A 108 -19.02 -14.49 -7.85
CA GLY A 108 -17.95 -15.17 -8.57
C GLY A 108 -17.77 -14.75 -10.04
N LYS A 109 -18.43 -13.67 -10.50
CA LYS A 109 -18.41 -13.23 -11.91
C LYS A 109 -18.04 -11.76 -12.10
N THR A 110 -18.32 -10.93 -11.10
CA THR A 110 -18.09 -9.49 -11.16
C THR A 110 -16.97 -9.13 -10.21
N LEU A 111 -15.85 -8.66 -10.76
CA LEU A 111 -14.75 -8.08 -10.02
C LEU A 111 -15.02 -6.58 -9.86
N ARG A 112 -15.35 -6.15 -8.64
CA ARG A 112 -15.46 -4.74 -8.27
C ARG A 112 -14.11 -4.24 -7.78
N VAL A 113 -13.62 -3.18 -8.41
CA VAL A 113 -12.36 -2.53 -8.11
C VAL A 113 -12.60 -1.05 -7.90
N GLU A 114 -12.15 -0.54 -6.78
CA GLU A 114 -12.15 0.89 -6.50
C GLU A 114 -10.76 1.31 -6.04
N VAL A 115 -10.16 2.25 -6.76
CA VAL A 115 -8.85 2.80 -6.45
C VAL A 115 -8.97 4.29 -6.22
N THR A 116 -8.61 4.73 -5.02
CA THR A 116 -8.54 6.13 -4.63
C THR A 116 -7.09 6.51 -4.37
N CYS A 117 -6.52 7.32 -5.27
CA CYS A 117 -5.19 7.87 -5.12
C CYS A 117 -5.15 8.90 -4.00
N SER A 118 -4.12 8.80 -3.16
CA SER A 118 -3.87 9.79 -2.10
C SER A 118 -3.66 11.18 -2.71
N ARG A 119 -4.24 12.20 -2.08
CA ARG A 119 -4.05 13.60 -2.46
C ARG A 119 -2.95 14.17 -1.60
N ASP A 120 -1.78 14.39 -2.20
CA ASP A 120 -0.72 15.11 -1.52
C ASP A 120 -0.83 16.62 -1.81
N LEU A 121 -0.91 17.43 -0.75
CA LEU A 121 -1.04 18.90 -0.85
C LEU A 121 -2.22 19.37 -1.72
N GLY A 122 -3.33 18.61 -1.73
CA GLY A 122 -4.52 18.95 -2.50
C GLY A 122 -4.43 18.67 -4.01
N ARG A 123 -3.32 18.12 -4.50
CA ARG A 123 -3.19 17.61 -5.87
C ARG A 123 -3.30 16.09 -5.88
N VAL A 124 -4.02 15.55 -6.86
CA VAL A 124 -4.03 14.10 -7.13
C VAL A 124 -2.66 13.71 -7.65
N ASP A 125 -2.07 12.64 -7.10
CA ASP A 125 -0.82 12.11 -7.61
C ASP A 125 -0.97 11.69 -9.08
N ALA A 126 -0.24 12.36 -9.96
CA ALA A 126 -0.25 12.09 -11.40
C ALA A 126 0.37 10.73 -11.74
N GLY A 127 1.28 10.21 -10.90
CA GLY A 127 1.91 8.90 -11.08
C GLY A 127 1.14 7.74 -10.42
N CYS A 128 0.05 8.03 -9.71
CA CYS A 128 -0.83 6.99 -9.18
C CYS A 128 -1.65 6.33 -10.29
N ARG A 129 -1.34 5.07 -10.55
CA ARG A 129 -1.94 4.28 -11.63
C ARG A 129 -2.05 2.82 -11.20
N THR A 130 -3.19 2.22 -11.47
CA THR A 130 -3.39 0.78 -11.29
C THR A 130 -3.70 0.13 -12.62
N VAL A 131 -3.00 -0.94 -12.96
CA VAL A 131 -3.21 -1.75 -14.15
C VAL A 131 -3.65 -3.15 -13.74
N TYR A 132 -4.81 -3.57 -14.21
CA TYR A 132 -5.32 -4.92 -14.08
C TYR A 132 -5.14 -5.66 -15.41
N THR A 133 -4.34 -6.72 -15.42
CA THR A 133 -4.22 -7.64 -16.55
C THR A 133 -4.98 -8.93 -16.23
N LEU A 134 -6.04 -9.19 -16.97
CA LEU A 134 -6.85 -10.39 -16.89
C LEU A 134 -6.43 -11.37 -17.99
N SER A 135 -5.80 -12.48 -17.62
CA SER A 135 -5.55 -13.60 -18.51
C SER A 135 -6.77 -14.51 -18.55
N ALA A 136 -7.65 -14.29 -19.52
CA ALA A 136 -8.93 -15.00 -19.63
C ALA A 136 -8.80 -16.25 -20.52
N PRO A 137 -9.40 -17.39 -20.14
CA PRO A 137 -9.38 -18.58 -20.97
C PRO A 137 -10.16 -18.39 -22.28
N PRO A 138 -9.87 -19.20 -23.31
CA PRO A 138 -10.63 -19.17 -24.55
C PRO A 138 -12.11 -19.45 -24.28
N GLY A 139 -12.99 -18.68 -24.92
CA GLY A 139 -14.44 -18.78 -24.76
C GLY A 139 -15.04 -17.97 -23.60
N VAL A 140 -14.21 -17.31 -22.78
CA VAL A 140 -14.69 -16.39 -21.73
C VAL A 140 -14.60 -14.95 -22.22
N GLY A 141 -15.74 -14.26 -22.27
CA GLY A 141 -15.80 -12.83 -22.59
C GLY A 141 -15.53 -11.96 -21.37
N VAL A 142 -14.79 -10.86 -21.55
CA VAL A 142 -14.56 -9.86 -20.50
C VAL A 142 -15.35 -8.60 -20.83
N LEU A 143 -16.08 -8.08 -19.86
CA LEU A 143 -16.80 -6.81 -19.96
C LEU A 143 -16.18 -5.83 -18.96
N VAL A 144 -15.74 -4.67 -19.43
CA VAL A 144 -15.26 -3.61 -18.55
C VAL A 144 -16.38 -2.59 -18.37
N MET A 145 -16.69 -2.29 -17.12
CA MET A 145 -17.65 -1.30 -16.69
C MET A 145 -16.91 -0.23 -15.89
N THR A 146 -17.22 1.02 -16.16
CA THR A 146 -16.83 2.18 -15.37
C THR A 146 -18.10 2.98 -15.08
N PRO A 147 -18.06 3.99 -14.18
CA PRO A 147 -19.22 4.85 -13.94
C PRO A 147 -19.77 5.50 -15.22
N ASP A 148 -18.91 5.77 -16.20
CA ASP A 148 -19.25 6.56 -17.39
C ASP A 148 -19.52 5.71 -18.64
N TRP A 149 -18.98 4.49 -18.71
CA TRP A 149 -19.11 3.65 -19.90
C TRP A 149 -18.97 2.16 -19.61
N THR A 150 -19.52 1.35 -20.50
CA THR A 150 -19.38 -0.12 -20.52
C THR A 150 -18.88 -0.57 -21.88
N MET A 151 -17.77 -1.31 -21.93
CA MET A 151 -17.16 -1.79 -23.18
C MET A 151 -16.84 -3.28 -23.10
N PRO A 152 -17.28 -4.09 -24.06
CA PRO A 152 -16.82 -5.46 -24.17
C PRO A 152 -15.36 -5.49 -24.63
N CYS A 153 -14.53 -6.23 -23.90
CA CYS A 153 -13.21 -6.62 -24.39
C CYS A 153 -13.35 -7.80 -25.34
N PRO A 154 -12.82 -7.72 -26.57
CA PRO A 154 -12.77 -8.87 -27.44
C PRO A 154 -11.90 -9.97 -26.81
N PRO A 155 -12.20 -11.27 -27.06
CA PRO A 155 -11.33 -12.37 -26.65
C PRO A 155 -9.97 -12.18 -27.32
N ALA A 156 -8.93 -12.05 -26.49
CA ALA A 156 -7.65 -11.53 -26.94
C ALA A 156 -6.70 -12.69 -27.28
N THR A 157 -6.19 -12.73 -28.52
CA THR A 157 -5.09 -13.62 -28.94
C THR A 157 -3.71 -13.08 -28.53
N ALA A 158 -3.66 -11.81 -28.11
CA ALA A 158 -2.52 -11.09 -27.55
C ALA A 158 -3.04 -10.12 -26.46
N GLU A 159 -2.16 -9.47 -25.69
CA GLU A 159 -2.59 -8.50 -24.67
C GLU A 159 -3.24 -7.25 -25.32
N VAL A 160 -4.47 -6.91 -24.92
CA VAL A 160 -5.25 -5.76 -25.42
C VAL A 160 -5.68 -4.90 -24.25
N THR A 161 -5.54 -3.58 -24.37
CA THR A 161 -6.09 -2.62 -23.39
C THR A 161 -7.52 -2.27 -23.76
N CYS A 162 -8.48 -2.48 -22.86
CA CYS A 162 -9.89 -2.19 -23.14
C CYS A 162 -10.46 -1.01 -22.36
N GLY A 163 -9.83 -0.65 -21.24
CA GLY A 163 -10.24 0.48 -20.42
C GLY A 163 -9.03 1.28 -20.02
N SER A 164 -9.11 2.60 -20.21
CA SER A 164 -8.07 3.53 -19.76
C SER A 164 -8.65 4.57 -18.80
N ALA A 165 -7.92 4.84 -17.73
CA ALA A 165 -8.19 5.91 -16.77
C ALA A 165 -8.05 7.33 -17.38
N SER A 166 -7.65 7.47 -18.64
CA SER A 166 -7.23 8.74 -19.25
C SER A 166 -8.37 9.65 -19.74
N ARG A 167 -9.63 9.30 -19.52
CA ARG A 167 -10.76 10.17 -19.87
C ARG A 167 -11.23 10.94 -18.64
N ASP A 168 -10.38 11.83 -18.13
CA ASP A 168 -10.84 12.91 -17.24
C ASP A 168 -11.88 13.73 -18.03
N PRO A 169 -13.10 13.96 -17.51
CA PRO A 169 -13.97 14.97 -18.08
C PRO A 169 -13.33 16.35 -17.82
N SER A 170 -12.88 16.97 -18.90
CA SER A 170 -12.48 18.37 -18.98
C SER A 170 -13.57 19.32 -18.50
#